data_AF-A0A6C0Q961-F1
#
_entry.id   AF-A0A6C0Q961-F1
#
_cell.length_a   1.000
_cell.length_b   1.000
_cell.length_c   1.000
_cell.angle_alpha   90.00
_cell.angle_beta   90.00
_cell.angle_gamma   90.00
#
_symmetry.space_group_name_H-M   'P 1'
#
loop_
_entity.id
_entity.type
_entity.pdbx_description
1 polymer ?
#
loop_
_entity_poly.entity_id
_entity_poly.type
_entity_poly.pdbx_seq_one_letter_code
_entity_poly.pdbx_strand_id
1 'polypeptide(L)'
;MTDNARARKLADRIQVVVAETLDRRIKDPRLGFVTITDARVTGDLREATVFYTVYGDDEERAASAAALESAKGVLRSEVGRQTGVRFTPTLAFVPDALPDNARTIEDLLDKARAKDAEVREVSTGKTYAGEADPYRKPGDEGYEEDAEADGQAASGTGSGSPSGAGEDGVAKADEGGVAPVGDDTDGAAAK
;
A
#
# COMPACT_ATOMS: atom_id res chain seq x y z
N MET A 1 17.08 -15.37 -31.50
CA MET A 1 16.48 -14.68 -30.35
C MET A 1 14.98 -14.72 -30.55
N THR A 2 14.26 -15.35 -29.63
CA THR A 2 12.79 -15.42 -29.66
C THR A 2 12.25 -14.00 -29.54
N ASP A 3 11.40 -13.60 -30.48
CA ASP A 3 10.93 -12.22 -30.60
C ASP A 3 9.86 -11.91 -29.54
N ASN A 4 10.32 -11.75 -28.30
CA ASN A 4 9.50 -11.49 -27.11
C ASN A 4 8.67 -10.22 -27.26
N ALA A 5 9.10 -9.26 -28.08
CA ALA A 5 8.34 -8.04 -28.34
C ALA A 5 7.04 -8.35 -29.11
N ARG A 6 7.07 -9.30 -30.03
CA ARG A 6 5.87 -9.76 -30.74
C ARG A 6 4.93 -10.53 -29.82
N ALA A 7 5.47 -11.39 -28.96
CA ALA A 7 4.68 -12.14 -27.98
C ALA A 7 3.95 -11.19 -27.02
N ARG A 8 4.62 -10.15 -26.50
CA ARG A 8 4.01 -9.12 -25.64
C ARG A 8 2.88 -8.37 -26.34
N LYS A 9 3.12 -7.84 -27.55
CA LYS A 9 2.07 -7.14 -28.31
C LYS A 9 0.86 -8.02 -28.60
N LEU A 10 1.09 -9.31 -28.88
CA LEU A 10 0.02 -10.27 -29.08
C LEU A 10 -0.73 -10.54 -27.77
N ALA A 11 -0.02 -10.65 -26.65
CA ALA A 11 -0.61 -10.84 -25.32
C ALA A 11 -1.53 -9.66 -24.95
N ASP A 12 -1.06 -8.42 -25.08
CA ASP A 12 -1.85 -7.21 -24.81
C ASP A 12 -3.12 -7.18 -25.67
N ARG A 13 -2.99 -7.56 -26.96
CA ARG A 13 -4.13 -7.63 -27.87
C ARG A 13 -5.12 -8.72 -27.45
N ILE A 14 -4.63 -9.90 -27.09
CA ILE A 14 -5.48 -11.02 -26.62
C ILE A 14 -6.24 -10.61 -25.36
N GLN A 15 -5.59 -9.95 -24.41
CA GLN A 15 -6.22 -9.47 -23.18
C GLN A 15 -7.44 -8.58 -23.49
N VAL A 16 -7.25 -7.56 -24.33
CA VAL A 16 -8.32 -6.62 -24.70
C VAL A 16 -9.45 -7.34 -25.44
N VAL A 17 -9.11 -8.17 -26.43
CA VAL A 17 -10.12 -8.88 -27.24
C VAL A 17 -10.93 -9.85 -26.37
N VAL A 18 -10.28 -10.59 -25.47
CA VAL A 18 -10.96 -11.53 -24.58
C VAL A 18 -11.88 -10.76 -23.63
N ALA A 19 -11.41 -9.67 -23.01
CA ALA A 19 -12.23 -8.84 -22.12
C ALA A 19 -13.47 -8.27 -22.84
N GLU A 20 -13.30 -7.69 -24.04
CA GLU A 20 -14.43 -7.16 -24.82
C GLU A 20 -15.41 -8.26 -25.27
N THR A 21 -14.89 -9.43 -25.64
CA THR A 21 -15.74 -10.54 -26.09
C THR A 21 -16.54 -11.12 -24.93
N LEU A 22 -15.94 -11.20 -23.75
CA LEU A 22 -16.58 -11.68 -22.55
C LEU A 22 -17.73 -10.75 -22.15
N ASP A 23 -17.49 -9.44 -22.09
CA ASP A 23 -18.51 -8.43 -21.76
C ASP A 23 -19.67 -8.39 -22.77
N ARG A 24 -19.36 -8.47 -24.07
CA ARG A 24 -20.37 -8.28 -25.13
C ARG A 24 -21.14 -9.54 -25.50
N ARG A 25 -20.50 -10.71 -25.53
CA ARG A 25 -21.08 -11.95 -26.10
C ARG A 25 -21.34 -13.04 -25.08
N ILE A 26 -20.66 -13.06 -23.93
CA ILE A 26 -20.82 -14.14 -22.95
C ILE A 26 -21.74 -13.65 -21.83
N LYS A 27 -23.04 -13.94 -21.99
CA LYS A 27 -24.06 -13.72 -20.96
C LYS A 27 -24.50 -15.05 -20.37
N ASP A 28 -23.54 -15.80 -19.83
CA ASP A 28 -23.85 -17.05 -19.14
C ASP A 28 -24.22 -16.73 -17.68
N PRO A 29 -25.41 -17.16 -17.19
CA PRO A 29 -25.81 -16.94 -15.80
C PRO A 29 -24.89 -17.62 -14.77
N ARG A 30 -24.05 -18.57 -15.19
CA ARG A 30 -23.04 -19.24 -14.34
C ARG A 30 -21.72 -18.49 -14.28
N LEU A 31 -21.52 -17.52 -15.17
CA LEU A 31 -20.33 -16.69 -15.18
C LEU A 31 -20.58 -15.54 -14.18
N GLY A 32 -19.85 -15.55 -13.08
CA GLY A 32 -19.85 -14.43 -12.13
C GLY A 32 -19.23 -13.18 -12.72
N PHE A 33 -18.95 -12.18 -11.87
CA PHE A 33 -18.25 -10.97 -12.32
C PHE A 33 -16.76 -11.29 -12.54
N VAL A 34 -16.43 -11.74 -13.75
CA VAL A 34 -15.07 -12.13 -14.16
C VAL A 34 -14.32 -10.93 -14.72
N THR A 35 -13.13 -10.67 -14.19
CA THR A 35 -12.21 -9.64 -14.69
C THR A 35 -10.94 -10.29 -15.23
N ILE A 36 -10.48 -9.87 -16.40
CA ILE A 36 -9.22 -10.34 -16.99
C ILE A 36 -8.08 -9.43 -16.50
N THR A 37 -7.12 -9.97 -15.75
CA THR A 37 -6.03 -9.18 -15.16
C THR A 37 -4.84 -9.06 -16.11
N ASP A 38 -4.43 -10.15 -16.74
CA ASP A 38 -3.22 -10.23 -17.57
C ASP A 38 -3.34 -11.34 -18.62
N ALA A 39 -2.52 -11.27 -19.67
CA ALA A 39 -2.35 -12.37 -20.61
C ALA A 39 -0.86 -12.56 -20.92
N ARG A 40 -0.44 -13.81 -21.09
CA ARG A 40 0.94 -14.17 -21.43
C ARG A 40 0.93 -15.12 -22.61
N VAL A 41 1.83 -14.89 -23.54
CA VAL A 41 1.98 -15.72 -24.74
C VAL A 41 3.37 -16.33 -24.75
N THR A 42 3.45 -17.61 -25.12
CA THR A 42 4.73 -18.31 -25.27
C THR A 42 5.55 -17.71 -26.41
N GLY A 43 6.87 -17.87 -26.35
CA GLY A 43 7.78 -17.28 -27.35
C GLY A 43 7.56 -17.79 -28.79
N ASP A 44 6.94 -18.96 -28.95
CA ASP A 44 6.55 -19.54 -30.24
C ASP A 44 5.13 -19.14 -30.69
N LEU A 45 4.42 -18.31 -29.91
CA LEU A 45 3.08 -17.79 -30.17
C LEU A 45 1.99 -18.86 -30.32
N ARG A 46 2.22 -20.08 -29.82
CA ARG A 46 1.28 -21.20 -29.93
C ARG A 46 0.33 -21.31 -28.75
N GLU A 47 0.75 -20.85 -27.57
CA GLU A 47 -0.02 -20.94 -26.34
C GLU A 47 -0.14 -19.56 -25.71
N ALA A 48 -1.34 -19.26 -25.19
CA ALA A 48 -1.63 -18.04 -24.48
C ALA A 48 -2.35 -18.36 -23.17
N THR A 49 -1.77 -17.95 -22.05
CA THR A 49 -2.36 -18.07 -20.72
C THR A 49 -3.01 -16.75 -20.37
N VAL A 50 -4.31 -16.78 -20.07
CA VAL A 50 -5.11 -15.63 -19.66
C VAL A 50 -5.37 -15.75 -18.16
N PHE A 51 -4.98 -14.72 -17.41
CA PHE A 51 -5.20 -14.63 -15.97
C PHE A 51 -6.49 -13.88 -15.71
N TYR A 52 -7.32 -14.43 -14.84
CA TYR A 52 -8.62 -13.84 -14.50
C TYR A 52 -8.91 -13.92 -13.01
N THR A 53 -9.65 -12.96 -12.50
CA THR A 53 -10.22 -12.98 -11.16
C THR A 53 -11.75 -13.09 -11.26
N VAL A 54 -12.35 -13.76 -10.28
CA VAL A 54 -13.80 -13.87 -10.14
C VAL A 54 -14.17 -13.23 -8.83
N TYR A 55 -15.07 -12.25 -8.88
CA TYR A 55 -15.69 -11.74 -7.67
C TYR A 55 -16.81 -12.69 -7.25
N GLY A 56 -16.66 -13.36 -6.10
CA GLY A 56 -17.61 -14.35 -5.63
C GLY A 56 -17.04 -15.33 -4.60
N ASP A 57 -17.84 -16.31 -4.25
CA ASP A 57 -17.45 -17.46 -3.43
C ASP A 57 -16.74 -18.56 -4.25
N ASP A 58 -16.26 -19.62 -3.57
CA ASP A 58 -15.53 -20.70 -4.23
C ASP A 58 -16.39 -21.51 -5.21
N GLU A 59 -17.71 -21.58 -5.01
CA GLU A 59 -18.63 -22.25 -5.93
C GLU A 59 -18.79 -21.43 -7.22
N GLU A 60 -18.94 -20.12 -7.11
CA GLU A 60 -18.98 -19.17 -8.24
C GLU A 60 -17.66 -19.15 -9.01
N ARG A 61 -16.52 -19.27 -8.33
CA ARG A 61 -15.20 -19.42 -8.98
C ARG A 61 -15.14 -20.68 -9.83
N ALA A 62 -15.59 -21.82 -9.28
CA ALA A 62 -15.60 -23.10 -10.00
C ALA A 62 -16.59 -23.09 -11.18
N ALA A 63 -17.78 -22.53 -10.99
CA ALA A 63 -18.78 -22.36 -12.04
C ALA A 63 -18.27 -21.46 -13.17
N SER A 64 -17.62 -20.34 -12.82
CA SER A 64 -17.03 -19.41 -13.79
C SER A 64 -15.87 -20.06 -14.57
N ALA A 65 -15.04 -20.88 -13.91
CA ALA A 65 -13.98 -21.63 -14.57
C ALA A 65 -14.54 -22.59 -15.63
N ALA A 66 -15.60 -23.34 -15.30
CA ALA A 66 -16.27 -24.23 -16.24
C ALA A 66 -16.91 -23.47 -17.41
N ALA A 67 -17.53 -22.31 -17.13
CA ALA A 67 -18.12 -21.45 -18.16
C ALA A 67 -17.05 -20.90 -19.12
N LEU A 68 -15.91 -20.40 -18.61
CA LEU A 68 -14.77 -19.95 -19.43
C LEU A 68 -14.20 -21.08 -20.29
N GLU A 69 -14.08 -22.28 -19.74
CA GLU A 69 -13.59 -23.44 -20.48
C GLU A 69 -14.55 -23.81 -21.63
N SER A 70 -15.85 -23.77 -21.39
CA SER A 70 -16.86 -23.99 -22.44
C SER A 70 -16.84 -22.90 -23.52
N ALA A 71 -16.56 -21.66 -23.14
CA ALA A 71 -16.47 -20.51 -24.04
C ALA A 71 -15.14 -20.42 -24.80
N LYS A 72 -14.15 -21.26 -24.47
CA LYS A 72 -12.80 -21.24 -25.05
C LYS A 72 -12.81 -21.22 -26.59
N GLY A 73 -13.68 -22.02 -27.21
CA GLY A 73 -13.78 -22.09 -28.67
C GLY A 73 -14.26 -20.79 -29.31
N VAL A 74 -15.24 -20.12 -28.68
CA VAL A 74 -15.78 -18.83 -29.13
C VAL A 74 -14.73 -17.74 -28.94
N LEU A 75 -14.12 -17.67 -27.75
CA LEU A 75 -13.08 -16.70 -27.42
C LEU A 75 -11.87 -16.83 -28.37
N ARG A 76 -11.41 -18.06 -28.61
CA ARG A 76 -10.31 -18.32 -29.56
C ARG A 76 -10.66 -17.86 -30.97
N SER A 77 -11.87 -18.16 -31.44
CA SER A 77 -12.32 -17.76 -32.78
C SER A 77 -12.35 -16.24 -32.94
N GLU A 78 -12.80 -15.52 -31.90
CA GLU A 78 -12.85 -14.07 -31.91
C GLU A 78 -11.47 -13.44 -31.84
N VAL A 79 -10.58 -13.99 -31.01
CA VAL A 79 -9.15 -13.61 -30.97
C VAL A 79 -8.52 -13.76 -32.36
N GLY A 80 -8.74 -14.89 -33.04
CA GLY A 80 -8.23 -15.09 -34.40
C GLY A 80 -8.73 -14.02 -35.38
N ARG A 81 -10.03 -13.70 -35.33
CA ARG A 81 -10.66 -12.68 -36.20
C ARG A 81 -10.14 -11.27 -35.95
N GLN A 82 -10.02 -10.86 -34.68
CA GLN A 82 -9.64 -9.48 -34.35
C GLN A 82 -8.13 -9.23 -34.40
N THR A 83 -7.32 -10.27 -34.22
CA THR A 83 -5.86 -10.13 -34.19
C THR A 83 -5.20 -10.40 -35.55
N GLY A 84 -5.90 -11.05 -36.49
CA GLY A 84 -5.40 -11.30 -37.84
C GLY A 84 -4.17 -12.22 -37.90
N VAL A 85 -3.95 -13.04 -36.86
CA VAL A 85 -2.80 -13.95 -36.79
C VAL A 85 -3.01 -15.19 -37.64
N ARG A 86 -1.95 -15.64 -38.33
CA ARG A 86 -1.99 -16.87 -39.14
C ARG A 86 -2.29 -18.11 -38.30
N PHE A 87 -1.74 -18.16 -37.09
CA PHE A 87 -1.99 -19.21 -36.13
C PHE A 87 -2.54 -18.59 -34.86
N THR A 88 -3.78 -18.92 -34.53
CA THR A 88 -4.39 -18.47 -33.28
C THR A 88 -3.91 -19.36 -32.15
N PRO A 89 -3.28 -18.79 -31.10
CA PRO A 89 -2.81 -19.57 -29.97
C PRO A 89 -3.96 -20.29 -29.26
N THR A 90 -3.62 -21.39 -28.61
CA THR A 90 -4.54 -22.06 -27.68
C THR A 90 -4.64 -21.23 -26.41
N LEU A 91 -5.87 -20.93 -25.98
CA LEU A 91 -6.11 -20.18 -24.75
C LEU A 91 -6.16 -21.15 -23.57
N ALA A 92 -5.43 -20.83 -22.50
CA ALA A 92 -5.54 -21.46 -21.19
C ALA A 92 -5.98 -20.40 -20.18
N PHE A 93 -6.88 -20.76 -19.26
CA PHE A 93 -7.40 -19.83 -18.25
C PHE A 93 -6.84 -20.23 -16.89
N VAL A 94 -6.28 -19.26 -16.17
CA VAL A 94 -5.70 -19.47 -14.84
C VAL A 94 -6.29 -18.43 -13.88
N PRO A 95 -6.88 -18.85 -12.75
CA PRO A 95 -7.35 -17.91 -11.74
C PRO A 95 -6.17 -17.15 -11.12
N ASP A 96 -6.35 -15.86 -10.95
CA ASP A 96 -5.41 -14.97 -10.27
C ASP A 96 -5.64 -15.02 -8.75
N ALA A 97 -4.57 -15.11 -7.97
CA ALA A 97 -4.60 -15.16 -6.51
C ALA A 97 -4.66 -13.76 -5.86
N LEU A 98 -4.51 -12.68 -6.64
CA LEU A 98 -4.51 -11.31 -6.10
C LEU A 98 -5.74 -10.88 -5.27
N PRO A 99 -7.01 -11.27 -5.55
CA PRO A 99 -8.16 -10.76 -4.78
C PRO A 99 -8.17 -11.19 -3.30
N ASP A 100 -7.58 -12.32 -2.94
CA ASP A 100 -7.56 -12.78 -1.54
C ASP A 100 -6.63 -11.90 -0.65
N ASN A 101 -5.61 -11.28 -1.25
CA ASN A 101 -4.70 -10.36 -0.53
C ASN A 101 -5.36 -9.03 -0.16
N ALA A 102 -6.34 -8.54 -0.93
CA ALA A 102 -6.98 -7.26 -0.66
C ALA A 102 -7.73 -7.28 0.69
N ARG A 103 -8.50 -8.34 0.95
CA ARG A 103 -9.21 -8.53 2.23
C ARG A 103 -8.22 -8.62 3.40
N THR A 104 -7.12 -9.34 3.21
CA THR A 104 -6.07 -9.47 4.22
C THR A 104 -5.44 -8.11 4.55
N ILE A 105 -5.19 -7.28 3.53
CA ILE A 105 -4.64 -5.93 3.72
C ILE A 105 -5.65 -5.03 4.44
N GLU A 106 -6.93 -5.07 4.08
CA GLU A 106 -8.01 -4.35 4.76
C GLU A 106 -8.09 -4.72 6.25
N ASP A 107 -8.09 -6.02 6.56
CA ASP A 107 -8.10 -6.51 7.94
C ASP A 107 -6.90 -6.03 8.75
N LEU A 108 -5.72 -5.97 8.13
CA LEU A 108 -4.49 -5.47 8.76
C LEU A 108 -4.54 -3.95 8.99
N LEU A 109 -5.07 -3.19 8.04
CA LEU A 109 -5.28 -1.74 8.16
C LEU A 109 -6.25 -1.40 9.29
N ASP A 110 -7.36 -2.14 9.40
CA ASP A 110 -8.34 -1.92 10.46
C ASP A 110 -7.78 -2.27 11.84
N LYS A 111 -7.01 -3.36 11.95
CA LYS A 111 -6.27 -3.69 13.18
C LYS A 111 -5.25 -2.61 13.56
N ALA A 112 -4.52 -2.05 12.59
CA ALA A 112 -3.56 -0.98 12.84
C ALA A 112 -4.26 0.29 13.33
N ARG A 113 -5.36 0.70 12.67
CA ARG A 113 -6.17 1.86 13.09
C ARG A 113 -6.71 1.71 14.51
N ALA A 114 -7.18 0.51 14.87
CA ALA A 114 -7.67 0.22 16.22
C ALA A 114 -6.55 0.40 17.27
N LYS A 115 -5.36 -0.15 17.01
CA LYS A 115 -4.19 0.02 17.90
C LYS A 115 -3.75 1.48 18.01
N ASP A 116 -3.72 2.21 16.91
CA ASP A 116 -3.35 3.63 16.91
C ASP A 116 -4.36 4.49 17.70
N ALA A 117 -5.64 4.15 17.63
CA ALA A 117 -6.68 4.80 18.42
C ALA A 117 -6.49 4.54 19.93
N GLU A 118 -6.17 3.30 20.31
CA GLU A 118 -5.88 2.92 21.70
C GLU A 118 -4.66 3.68 22.24
N VAL A 119 -3.55 3.73 21.49
CA VAL A 119 -2.35 4.48 21.88
C VAL A 119 -2.64 5.98 22.01
N ARG A 120 -3.48 6.53 21.13
CA ARG A 120 -3.90 7.93 21.20
C ARG A 120 -4.73 8.19 22.45
N GLU A 121 -5.71 7.36 22.77
CA GLU A 121 -6.50 7.48 24.00
C GLU A 121 -5.59 7.41 25.24
N VAL A 122 -4.68 6.44 25.27
CA VAL A 122 -3.74 6.22 26.37
C VAL A 122 -2.74 7.38 26.53
N SER A 123 -2.44 8.14 25.48
CA SER A 123 -1.56 9.31 25.54
C SER A 123 -2.32 10.62 25.80
N THR A 124 -3.64 10.65 25.58
CA THR A 124 -4.45 11.84 25.80
C THR A 124 -4.54 12.13 27.30
N GLY A 125 -3.94 13.24 27.73
CA GLY A 125 -3.93 13.65 29.14
C GLY A 125 -2.72 13.16 29.94
N LYS A 126 -1.75 12.45 29.34
CA LYS A 126 -0.47 12.16 30.00
C LYS A 126 0.45 13.38 29.98
N THR A 127 0.98 13.72 31.14
CA THR A 127 2.05 14.73 31.28
C THR A 127 3.39 14.03 31.06
N TYR A 128 4.31 14.69 30.35
CA TYR A 128 5.66 14.18 30.15
C TYR A 128 6.35 13.96 31.51
N ALA A 129 7.12 12.88 31.65
CA ALA A 129 7.74 12.50 32.92
C ALA A 129 8.92 13.41 33.35
N GLY A 130 9.28 14.40 32.52
CA GLY A 130 10.34 15.37 32.79
C GLY A 130 9.82 16.81 32.87
N GLU A 131 10.58 17.63 33.58
CA GLU A 131 10.37 19.08 33.60
C GLU A 131 10.73 19.70 32.24
N ALA A 132 10.19 20.90 31.95
CA ALA A 132 10.36 21.57 30.65
C ALA A 132 11.81 21.94 30.30
N ASP A 133 12.70 21.95 31.29
CA ASP A 133 14.12 22.22 31.10
C ASP A 133 14.93 21.12 31.83
N PRO A 134 15.57 20.19 31.11
CA PRO A 134 16.34 19.11 31.70
C PRO A 134 17.75 19.54 32.15
N TYR A 135 18.14 20.80 31.94
CA TYR A 135 19.47 21.30 32.27
C TYR A 135 19.53 22.02 33.61
N ARG A 136 20.60 21.73 34.36
CA ARG A 136 20.90 22.41 35.62
C ARG A 136 21.29 23.86 35.34
N LYS A 137 20.56 24.81 35.93
CA LYS A 137 20.86 26.23 35.80
C LYS A 137 22.11 26.58 36.65
N PRO A 138 23.08 27.33 36.10
CA PRO A 138 24.20 27.83 36.90
C PRO A 138 23.66 28.82 37.95
N GLY A 139 23.83 28.48 39.24
CA GLY A 139 23.34 29.27 40.38
C GLY A 139 22.72 28.45 41.52
N ASP A 140 22.45 27.16 41.31
CA ASP A 140 21.79 26.28 42.30
C ASP A 140 22.78 25.55 43.23
N GLU A 141 23.97 26.14 43.44
CA GLU A 141 24.95 25.68 44.42
C GLU A 141 25.22 26.83 45.39
N GLY A 142 24.83 26.62 46.64
CA GLY A 142 25.13 27.53 47.74
C GLY A 142 26.64 27.64 47.93
N TYR A 143 27.20 28.71 47.40
CA TYR A 143 28.47 29.27 47.83
C TYR A 143 28.12 30.52 48.64
N GLU A 144 28.40 30.50 49.94
CA GLU A 144 28.39 31.72 50.76
C GLU A 144 29.42 32.67 50.16
N GLU A 145 28.95 33.78 49.59
CA GLU A 145 29.82 34.84 49.07
C GLU A 145 29.84 35.98 50.08
N ASP A 146 31.01 36.16 50.68
CA ASP A 146 31.34 37.16 51.67
C ASP A 146 31.00 38.57 51.14
N ALA A 147 30.14 39.27 51.86
CA ALA A 147 29.71 40.61 51.51
C ALA A 147 30.82 41.65 51.74
N GLU A 148 31.26 42.32 50.68
CA GLU A 148 31.85 43.66 50.74
C GLU A 148 31.11 44.54 49.72
N ALA A 149 30.34 45.49 50.24
CA ALA A 149 29.59 46.47 49.48
C ALA A 149 30.49 47.65 49.10
N ASP A 150 30.32 48.21 47.90
CA ASP A 150 30.14 49.66 47.74
C ASP A 150 29.56 50.07 46.37
N GLY A 151 28.80 51.18 46.41
CA GLY A 151 27.85 51.68 45.39
C GLY A 151 28.48 52.08 44.04
N GLN A 152 27.71 52.40 42.99
CA GLN A 152 26.75 53.51 42.90
C GLN A 152 25.94 53.43 41.59
N ALA A 153 24.79 54.11 41.57
CA ALA A 153 23.78 54.14 40.52
C ALA A 153 24.19 54.86 39.22
N ALA A 154 23.61 54.43 38.10
CA ALA A 154 23.26 55.33 36.99
C ALA A 154 22.07 54.79 36.16
N SER A 155 21.12 55.69 35.94
CA SER A 155 19.88 55.61 35.18
C SER A 155 20.05 55.42 33.67
N GLY A 156 19.07 54.81 33.00
CA GLY A 156 18.93 54.86 31.54
C GLY A 156 17.59 54.34 31.03
N THR A 157 16.63 55.25 30.85
CA THR A 157 15.33 55.06 30.21
C THR A 157 15.48 54.68 28.73
N GLY A 158 14.62 53.79 28.22
CA GLY A 158 14.55 53.50 26.78
C GLY A 158 13.35 52.64 26.40
N SER A 159 12.21 53.28 26.17
CA SER A 159 11.03 52.71 25.52
C SER A 159 11.32 52.36 24.06
N GLY A 160 10.83 51.22 23.58
CA GLY A 160 10.81 50.90 22.15
C GLY A 160 10.06 49.61 21.85
N SER A 161 8.75 49.71 21.61
CA SER A 161 8.10 48.80 20.65
C SER A 161 8.67 49.08 19.25
N PRO A 162 8.73 48.06 18.40
CA PRO A 162 7.72 48.05 17.35
C PRO A 162 7.13 46.67 17.04
N SER A 163 5.89 46.74 16.59
CA SER A 163 5.18 45.78 15.76
C SER A 163 5.99 45.30 14.55
N GLY A 164 5.76 44.05 14.13
CA GLY A 164 6.13 43.55 12.81
C GLY A 164 5.50 42.20 12.55
N ALA A 165 4.54 42.17 11.63
CA ALA A 165 3.82 40.99 11.17
C ALA A 165 4.61 40.20 10.11
N GLY A 166 4.21 38.94 9.90
CA GLY A 166 4.55 38.11 8.73
C GLY A 166 5.68 37.11 8.99
N GLU A 167 5.73 35.92 8.41
CA GLU A 167 4.94 35.26 7.36
C GLU A 167 5.17 33.74 7.48
N ASP A 168 4.28 32.99 6.83
CA ASP A 168 4.36 31.53 6.63
C ASP A 168 5.72 31.04 6.13
N GLY A 169 6.17 29.91 6.65
CA GLY A 169 7.42 29.27 6.24
C GLY A 169 7.41 27.77 6.53
N VAL A 170 6.88 27.00 5.57
CA VAL A 170 6.95 25.54 5.46
C VAL A 170 8.38 25.03 5.66
N ALA A 171 8.59 24.05 6.54
CA ALA A 171 9.80 23.24 6.57
C ALA A 171 9.46 21.75 6.70
N LYS A 172 10.00 21.00 5.74
CA LYS A 172 9.96 19.55 5.55
C LYS A 172 10.56 18.79 6.74
N ALA A 173 9.98 17.60 6.92
CA ALA A 173 10.60 16.31 7.23
C ALA A 173 12.09 16.28 7.56
N ASP A 174 12.45 15.64 8.68
CA ASP A 174 13.36 14.48 8.65
C ASP A 174 13.27 13.60 9.92
N GLU A 175 13.17 12.29 9.67
CA GLU A 175 13.72 11.15 10.42
C GLU A 175 13.46 11.01 11.93
N GLY A 176 12.33 10.38 12.26
CA GLY A 176 12.11 9.73 13.56
C GLY A 176 12.65 8.29 13.55
N GLY A 177 13.71 8.05 14.31
CA GLY A 177 14.39 6.77 14.44
C GLY A 177 13.49 5.63 14.90
N VAL A 178 13.70 4.48 14.24
CA VAL A 178 13.18 3.16 14.63
C VAL A 178 13.77 2.78 15.99
N ALA A 179 12.92 2.59 17.00
CA ALA A 179 13.29 1.88 18.21
C ALA A 179 13.27 0.36 17.93
N PRO A 180 14.27 -0.42 18.37
CA PRO A 180 14.26 -1.86 18.16
C PRO A 180 13.18 -2.54 19.02
N VAL A 181 12.30 -3.28 18.35
CA VAL A 181 11.36 -4.21 19.00
C VAL A 181 12.20 -5.38 19.54
N GLY A 182 12.18 -5.54 20.86
CA GLY A 182 12.76 -6.71 21.54
C GLY A 182 12.00 -7.97 21.14
N ASP A 183 12.75 -8.96 20.66
CA ASP A 183 12.30 -10.32 20.42
C ASP A 183 12.27 -11.05 21.77
N ASP A 184 11.08 -11.15 22.38
CA ASP A 184 10.83 -12.10 23.46
C ASP A 184 10.18 -13.35 22.87
N THR A 185 11.04 -14.25 22.42
CA THR A 185 10.73 -15.63 22.11
C THR A 185 10.47 -16.40 23.41
N ASP A 186 9.21 -16.44 23.85
CA ASP A 186 8.80 -17.37 24.91
C ASP A 186 8.56 -18.76 24.31
N GLY A 187 9.58 -19.61 24.47
CA GLY A 187 9.57 -21.02 24.10
C GLY A 187 8.70 -21.83 25.05
N ALA A 188 7.40 -21.92 24.76
CA ALA A 188 6.52 -22.92 25.34
C ALA A 188 6.65 -24.26 24.59
N ALA A 189 7.73 -25.01 24.87
CA ALA A 189 7.83 -26.42 24.51
C ALA A 189 7.11 -27.26 25.59
N ALA A 190 5.85 -27.58 25.34
CA ALA A 190 5.13 -28.65 26.01
C ALA A 190 5.24 -29.93 25.18
N LYS A 191 6.03 -30.90 25.66
CA LYS A 191 5.69 -32.33 25.72
C LYS A 191 6.75 -33.13 26.45
#